data_AF-A0A9X5X807-F1
#
_entry.id   AF-A0A9X5X807-F1
#
_cell.length_a   1.000
_cell.length_b   1.000
_cell.length_c   1.000
_cell.angle_alpha   90.00
_cell.angle_beta   90.00
_cell.angle_gamma   90.00
#
_symmetry.space_group_name_H-M   'P 1'
#
loop_
_entity.id
_entity.type
_entity.pdbx_description
1 polymer ?
#
loop_
_entity_poly.entity_id
_entity_poly.type
_entity_poly.pdbx_seq_one_letter_code
_entity_poly.pdbx_strand_id
1 'polypeptide(L)'
;AVMFRTASDAVPATAVGAHVAFEVDHIDEALSQGWSVLIRGFARAVTDPDAVRRLTELAYSGPWAGGERDVWVRLEPVDTSGRRITVR
;
A
#
# COMPACT_ATOMS: atom_id res chain seq x y z
N ALA A 1 -5.13 -4.88 7.48
CA ALA A 1 -3.99 -5.14 6.57
C ALA A 1 -4.06 -4.14 5.42
N VAL A 2 -2.92 -3.76 4.84
CA VAL A 2 -2.88 -2.97 3.61
C VAL A 2 -2.73 -3.93 2.43
N MET A 3 -3.49 -3.70 1.37
CA MET A 3 -3.39 -4.45 0.13
C MET A 3 -2.94 -3.52 -0.97
N PHE A 4 -1.92 -3.92 -1.73
CA PHE A 4 -1.53 -3.24 -2.96
C PHE A 4 -1.22 -4.28 -4.03
N ARG A 5 -1.20 -3.85 -5.30
CA ARG A 5 -0.80 -4.71 -6.41
C ARG A 5 0.24 -4.06 -7.29
N THR A 6 1.09 -4.88 -7.88
CA THR A 6 2.24 -4.44 -8.68
C THR A 6 2.53 -5.46 -9.80
N ALA A 7 3.41 -5.09 -10.72
CA ALA A 7 3.99 -6.04 -11.67
C ALA A 7 5.03 -6.92 -10.95
N SER A 8 5.22 -8.15 -11.41
CA SER A 8 6.15 -9.13 -10.80
C SER A 8 7.63 -8.72 -10.91
N ASP A 9 7.97 -7.91 -11.91
CA ASP A 9 9.33 -7.40 -12.17
C ASP A 9 9.60 -6.02 -11.54
N ALA A 10 8.57 -5.38 -10.97
CA ALA A 10 8.71 -4.07 -10.37
C ALA A 10 9.29 -4.14 -8.95
N VAL A 11 10.04 -3.11 -8.55
CA VAL A 11 10.66 -3.01 -7.21
C VAL A 11 9.69 -3.32 -6.06
N PRO A 12 8.41 -2.86 -6.04
CA PRO A 12 7.49 -3.19 -4.96
C PRO A 12 7.22 -4.70 -4.80
N ALA A 13 7.44 -5.53 -5.82
CA ALA A 13 7.29 -6.99 -5.71
C ALA A 13 8.35 -7.61 -4.79
N THR A 14 9.53 -6.98 -4.68
CA THR A 14 10.61 -7.41 -3.78
C THR A 14 10.25 -7.28 -2.29
N ALA A 15 9.15 -6.60 -1.96
CA ALA A 15 8.63 -6.50 -0.59
C ALA A 15 8.17 -7.86 -0.05
N VAL A 16 7.76 -8.80 -0.91
CA VAL A 16 7.24 -10.10 -0.49
C VAL A 16 8.30 -10.86 0.31
N GLY A 17 7.94 -11.30 1.52
CA GLY A 17 8.83 -12.03 2.41
C GLY A 17 9.72 -11.14 3.28
N ALA A 18 9.54 -9.81 3.24
CA ALA A 18 10.32 -8.85 4.01
C ALA A 18 9.47 -8.02 4.97
N HIS A 19 10.13 -7.44 5.98
CA HIS A 19 9.57 -6.35 6.76
C HIS A 19 9.69 -5.06 5.96
N VAL A 20 8.56 -4.40 5.74
CA VAL A 20 8.46 -3.20 4.92
C VAL A 20 7.70 -2.11 5.67
N ALA A 21 7.86 -0.88 5.18
CA ALA A 21 7.01 0.24 5.57
C ALA A 21 6.14 0.65 4.37
N PHE A 22 4.88 0.97 4.64
CA PHE A 22 3.95 1.56 3.70
C PHE A 22 3.50 2.91 4.25
N GLU A 23 3.50 3.92 3.38
CA GLU A 23 3.17 5.28 3.76
C GLU A 23 2.02 5.81 2.89
N VAL A 24 1.16 6.62 3.51
CA VAL A 24 0.25 7.53 2.82
C VAL A 24 0.31 8.87 3.52
N ASP A 25 0.32 9.94 2.74
CA ASP A 25 0.32 11.31 3.22
C ASP A 25 -0.68 12.18 2.46
N HIS A 26 -0.95 13.34 3.03
CA HIS A 26 -1.69 14.40 2.38
C HIS A 26 -1.18 15.76 2.86
N ILE A 27 -0.98 16.67 1.92
CA ILE A 27 -0.51 18.04 2.15
C ILE A 27 -1.56 19.01 1.65
N ASP A 28 -1.98 19.94 2.52
CA ASP A 28 -2.74 21.12 2.17
C ASP A 28 -1.78 22.33 2.20
N GLU A 29 -1.28 22.71 1.02
CA GLU A 29 -0.35 23.82 0.88
C GLU A 29 -0.97 25.17 1.26
N ALA A 30 -2.26 25.37 0.97
CA ALA A 30 -2.96 26.63 1.21
C ALA A 30 -3.08 26.93 2.70
N LEU A 31 -3.31 25.90 3.51
CA LEU A 31 -3.37 26.02 4.97
C LEU A 31 -2.01 25.74 5.64
N SER A 32 -0.99 25.33 4.87
CA SER A 32 0.30 24.85 5.39
C SER A 32 0.12 23.75 6.45
N GLN A 33 -0.79 22.81 6.15
CA GLN A 33 -1.13 21.69 7.02
C GLN A 33 -0.93 20.37 6.29
N GLY A 34 -0.92 19.28 7.03
CA GLY A 34 -0.87 17.97 6.43
C GLY A 34 -0.89 16.86 7.45
N TRP A 35 -0.91 15.64 6.95
CA TRP A 35 -0.76 14.45 7.77
C TRP A 35 -0.02 13.36 7.01
N SER A 36 0.59 12.45 7.76
CA SER A 36 1.12 11.20 7.23
C SER A 36 0.77 10.04 8.14
N VAL A 37 0.68 8.85 7.55
CA VAL A 37 0.49 7.57 8.23
C VAL A 37 1.58 6.63 7.74
N LEU A 38 2.34 6.05 8.68
CA LEU A 38 3.36 5.06 8.39
C LEU A 38 2.97 3.73 9.05
N ILE A 39 2.88 2.68 8.23
CA ILE A 39 2.55 1.33 8.64
C ILE A 39 3.78 0.45 8.42
N ARG A 40 4.26 -0.20 9.48
CA ARG A 40 5.36 -1.17 9.41
C ARG A 40 4.80 -2.57 9.60
N GLY A 41 5.24 -3.52 8.79
CA GLY A 41 4.70 -4.87 8.83
C GLY A 41 5.41 -5.86 7.94
N PHE A 42 4.96 -7.11 7.98
CA PHE A 42 5.48 -8.17 7.11
C PHE A 42 4.62 -8.28 5.85
N ALA A 43 5.25 -8.27 4.68
CA ALA A 43 4.56 -8.36 3.40
C ALA A 43 4.53 -9.80 2.87
N ARG A 44 3.36 -10.24 2.43
CA ARG A 44 3.11 -11.57 1.86
C ARG A 44 2.43 -11.45 0.51
N ALA A 45 2.81 -12.28 -0.45
CA ALA A 45 2.03 -12.43 -1.67
C ALA A 45 0.67 -13.06 -1.34
N VAL A 46 -0.38 -12.60 -2.01
CA VAL A 46 -1.69 -13.25 -1.99
C VAL A 46 -1.74 -14.23 -3.16
N THR A 47 -1.65 -15.52 -2.86
CA THR A 47 -1.56 -16.58 -3.88
C THR A 47 -2.83 -17.39 -4.06
N ASP A 48 -3.79 -17.27 -3.13
CA ASP A 48 -5.11 -17.90 -3.27
C ASP A 48 -5.89 -17.24 -4.43
N PRO A 49 -6.25 -17.98 -5.49
CA PRO A 49 -6.94 -17.41 -6.65
C PRO A 49 -8.27 -16.74 -6.29
N ASP A 50 -9.02 -17.27 -5.32
CA ASP A 50 -10.28 -16.66 -4.89
C ASP A 50 -10.05 -15.37 -4.11
N ALA A 51 -8.99 -15.29 -3.31
CA ALA A 51 -8.58 -14.03 -2.68
C ALA A 51 -8.13 -12.99 -3.72
N VAL A 52 -7.32 -13.39 -4.70
CA VAL A 52 -6.85 -12.49 -5.79
C VAL A 52 -8.04 -11.93 -6.58
N ARG A 53 -9.00 -12.79 -6.96
CA ARG A 53 -10.21 -12.39 -7.67
C ARG A 53 -11.03 -11.40 -6.86
N ARG A 54 -11.32 -11.71 -5.59
CA ARG A 54 -12.06 -10.81 -4.69
C ARG A 54 -11.36 -9.46 -4.51
N LEU A 55 -10.04 -9.45 -4.33
CA LEU A 55 -9.28 -8.20 -4.20
C LEU A 55 -9.35 -7.37 -5.49
N THR A 56 -9.28 -8.03 -6.64
CA THR A 56 -9.40 -7.37 -7.95
C THR A 56 -10.79 -6.77 -8.16
N GLU A 57 -11.85 -7.49 -7.77
CA GLU A 57 -13.25 -7.02 -7.84
C GLU A 57 -13.52 -5.86 -6.87
N LEU A 58 -12.89 -5.88 -5.68
CA LEU A 58 -13.06 -4.84 -4.66
C LEU A 58 -12.19 -3.60 -4.87
N ALA A 59 -11.18 -3.69 -5.73
CA ALA A 59 -10.27 -2.58 -5.98
C ALA A 59 -11.03 -1.39 -6.57
N TYR A 60 -10.98 -0.24 -5.89
CA TYR A 60 -11.68 0.97 -6.32
C TYR A 60 -11.21 1.47 -7.70
N SER A 61 -9.95 1.23 -8.05
CA SER A 61 -9.38 1.62 -9.33
C SER A 61 -8.39 0.59 -9.88
N GLY A 62 -8.19 0.67 -11.20
CA GLY A 62 -7.06 0.03 -11.87
C GLY A 62 -5.74 0.72 -11.52
N PRO A 63 -4.59 0.03 -11.61
CA PRO A 63 -3.29 0.65 -11.46
C PRO A 63 -3.06 1.60 -12.64
N TRP A 64 -2.53 2.79 -12.37
CA TRP A 64 -2.33 3.80 -13.42
C TRP A 64 -1.06 3.58 -14.23
N ALA A 65 -0.07 2.90 -13.66
CA ALA A 65 1.23 2.69 -14.30
C ALA A 65 1.23 1.67 -15.46
N GLY A 66 0.05 1.31 -15.99
CA GLY A 66 -0.15 0.41 -17.12
C GLY A 66 0.38 -1.02 -16.92
N GLY A 67 0.17 -1.88 -17.91
CA GLY A 67 0.67 -3.27 -17.92
C GLY A 67 -0.07 -4.23 -16.98
N GLU A 68 0.31 -5.50 -17.02
CA GLU A 68 -0.19 -6.54 -16.12
C GLU A 68 0.41 -6.34 -14.72
N ARG A 69 -0.46 -6.24 -13.72
CA ARG A 69 -0.08 -5.92 -12.33
C ARG A 69 -0.88 -6.76 -11.37
N ASP A 70 -0.78 -8.07 -11.55
CA ASP A 70 -1.65 -9.05 -10.90
C ASP A 70 -1.02 -9.63 -9.63
N VAL A 71 0.18 -9.17 -9.26
CA VAL A 71 0.82 -9.55 -7.99
C VAL A 71 0.21 -8.74 -6.86
N TRP A 72 -0.74 -9.34 -6.18
CA TRP A 72 -1.30 -8.81 -4.93
C TRP A 72 -0.37 -9.08 -3.76
N VAL A 73 -0.12 -8.03 -2.99
CA VAL A 73 0.69 -8.07 -1.77
C VAL A 73 -0.16 -7.59 -0.60
N ARG A 74 -0.15 -8.38 0.47
CA ARG A 74 -0.76 -8.09 1.76
C ARG A 74 0.34 -7.69 2.74
N LEU A 75 0.27 -6.47 3.25
CA LEU A 75 1.08 -6.03 4.40
C LEU A 75 0.28 -6.27 5.68
N GLU A 76 0.83 -7.10 6.56
CA GLU A 76 0.32 -7.41 7.89
C GLU A 76 0.94 -6.43 8.90
N PRO A 77 0.18 -5.44 9.41
CA PRO A 77 0.72 -4.40 10.28
C PRO A 77 1.23 -4.99 11.59
N VAL A 78 2.43 -4.57 11.97
CA VAL A 78 3.01 -4.77 13.31
C VAL A 78 2.93 -3.46 14.10
N ASP A 79 3.11 -2.33 13.44
CA ASP A 79 3.03 -1.00 14.03
C ASP A 79 2.43 0.00 13.05
N THR A 80 1.64 0.93 13.58
CA THR A 80 1.02 2.02 12.83
C THR A 80 1.23 3.31 13.60
N SER A 81 1.84 4.29 12.94
CA SER A 81 2.03 5.63 13.48
C SER A 81 1.45 6.67 12.54
N GLY A 82 1.14 7.85 13.07
CA GLY A 82 0.66 8.96 12.28
C GLY A 82 1.09 10.29 12.87
N ARG A 83 1.23 11.29 12.00
CA ARG A 83 1.58 12.66 12.39
C ARG A 83 0.63 13.62 11.70
N ARG A 84 0.11 14.58 12.46
CA ARG A 84 -0.62 15.74 11.93
C ARG A 84 0.20 17.01 12.13
N ILE A 85 0.28 17.84 11.11
CA ILE A 85 0.96 19.13 11.12
C ILE A 85 -0.10 20.21 10.93
N THR A 86 -0.16 21.16 11.87
CA THR A 86 -1.04 22.33 11.79
C THR A 86 -0.21 23.57 12.13
N VAL A 87 -0.40 24.66 11.37
CA VAL A 87 0.16 25.96 11.75
C VAL A 87 -0.51 26.42 13.04
N ARG A 88 0.28 26.94 13.97
CA ARG A 88 -0.21 27.56 15.21
C ARG A 88 -0.55 29.02 15.01
#